data_AF-A0A8D8ZPA6-F1
#
_entry.id   AF-A0A8D8ZPA6-F1
#
_cell.length_a   1.000
_cell.length_b   1.000
_cell.length_c   1.000
_cell.angle_alpha   90.00
_cell.angle_beta   90.00
_cell.angle_gamma   90.00
#
_symmetry.space_group_name_H-M   'P 1'
#
loop_
_entity.id
_entity.type
_entity.pdbx_description
1 polymer ?
#
loop_
_entity_poly.entity_id
_entity_poly.type
_entity_poly.pdbx_seq_one_letter_code
_entity_poly.pdbx_strand_id
1 'polypeptide(L)'
;MADGDGGSEQDDVSFLRTEDMVCLSCTATGERVCLAAEGFGNRHCFLENIADKNIPPDLSQCVFVIEQALSVRALQELVTAAGSEEGKGTGSGHRTLLYGNAILLRHQNSDMYLACLSTSSSNDKLSFDVGLQEHSQGEACWWTVHPASKQRSEGEKVRVGDDLILVSVATERYLHTTKENDLSVVNASFHVTHWSVQPYGTGISRMKYVGYVFGGDVLRFFHGGDECLTIPSTWTDTPGQNIVVYEGGSVM
;
A
#
# COMPACT_ATOMS: atom_id res chain seq x y z
N MET A 1 -43.54 8.87 -3.03
CA MET A 1 -42.59 7.87 -3.55
C MET A 1 -41.44 8.63 -4.17
N ALA A 2 -40.34 8.71 -3.44
CA ALA A 2 -39.07 9.26 -3.88
C ALA A 2 -38.00 8.38 -3.22
N ASP A 3 -37.88 7.15 -3.71
CA ASP A 3 -36.73 6.29 -3.42
C ASP A 3 -35.63 6.70 -4.40
N GLY A 4 -34.77 7.62 -3.95
CA GLY A 4 -33.65 8.16 -4.73
C GLY A 4 -32.33 7.62 -4.21
N ASP A 5 -31.73 6.69 -4.97
CA ASP A 5 -30.31 6.52 -5.31
C ASP A 5 -29.19 6.58 -4.23
N GLY A 6 -29.49 6.80 -2.95
CA GLY A 6 -28.45 6.94 -1.90
C GLY A 6 -27.80 5.62 -1.44
N GLY A 7 -28.29 4.47 -1.91
CA GLY A 7 -27.81 3.15 -1.48
C GLY A 7 -26.52 2.69 -2.18
N SER A 8 -26.28 3.14 -3.42
CA SER A 8 -25.11 2.71 -4.21
C SER A 8 -23.82 3.40 -3.76
N GLU A 9 -23.88 4.71 -3.46
CA GLU A 9 -22.69 5.47 -3.04
C GLU A 9 -22.18 5.07 -1.65
N GLN A 10 -23.06 4.65 -0.72
CA GLN A 10 -22.64 4.24 0.62
C GLN A 10 -21.97 2.85 0.62
N ASP A 11 -22.37 1.97 -0.29
CA ASP A 11 -21.72 0.67 -0.55
C ASP A 11 -20.36 0.83 -1.25
N ASP A 12 -20.10 1.95 -1.91
CA ASP A 12 -18.82 2.25 -2.55
C ASP A 12 -17.72 2.68 -1.58
N VAL A 13 -18.08 3.19 -0.39
CA VAL A 13 -17.10 3.66 0.62
C VAL A 13 -16.88 2.66 1.76
N SER A 14 -17.78 1.69 1.93
CA SER A 14 -17.78 0.78 3.09
C SER A 14 -16.88 -0.45 2.94
N PHE A 15 -16.50 -0.80 1.71
CA PHE A 15 -15.78 -2.03 1.39
C PHE A 15 -14.51 -1.73 0.59
N LEU A 16 -13.47 -2.55 0.82
CA LEU A 16 -12.24 -2.49 0.03
C LEU A 16 -12.44 -3.12 -1.34
N ARG A 17 -11.81 -2.52 -2.35
CA ARG A 17 -11.96 -2.92 -3.74
C ARG A 17 -10.62 -2.85 -4.47
N THR A 18 -10.52 -3.52 -5.61
CA THR A 18 -9.37 -3.33 -6.49
C THR A 18 -9.30 -1.88 -6.98
N GLU A 19 -8.09 -1.38 -7.21
CA GLU A 19 -7.74 0.03 -7.49
C GLU A 19 -7.84 0.97 -6.27
N ASP A 20 -8.18 0.49 -5.07
CA ASP A 20 -8.07 1.30 -3.86
C ASP A 20 -6.61 1.45 -3.43
N MET A 21 -6.26 2.67 -3.04
CA MET A 21 -4.99 3.03 -2.42
C MET A 21 -5.14 2.89 -0.91
N VAL A 22 -4.30 2.07 -0.30
CA VAL A 22 -4.37 1.72 1.12
C VAL A 22 -3.00 1.76 1.78
N CYS A 23 -3.01 1.99 3.09
CA CYS A 23 -1.86 1.88 3.96
C CYS A 23 -2.10 0.74 4.96
N LEU A 24 -1.09 -0.09 5.23
CA LEU A 24 -1.19 -1.18 6.19
C LEU A 24 -0.57 -0.73 7.52
N SER A 25 -1.39 -0.55 8.54
CA SER A 25 -0.93 -0.09 9.86
C SER A 25 -1.07 -1.15 10.94
N CYS A 26 -0.21 -1.13 11.95
CA CYS A 26 -0.36 -1.99 13.12
C CYS A 26 0.24 -1.33 14.38
N THR A 27 0.14 -2.03 15.51
CA THR A 27 0.71 -1.61 16.80
C THR A 27 1.64 -2.65 17.42
N ALA A 28 2.08 -3.63 16.63
CA ALA A 28 2.84 -4.78 17.12
C ALA A 28 4.23 -4.41 17.69
N THR A 29 4.77 -3.25 17.32
CA THR A 29 6.04 -2.71 17.84
C THR A 29 5.90 -1.88 19.12
N GLY A 30 4.67 -1.75 19.64
CA GLY A 30 4.34 -0.91 20.80
C GLY A 30 3.90 0.52 20.44
N GLU A 31 4.10 0.94 19.19
CA GLU A 31 3.64 2.23 18.65
C GLU A 31 2.85 2.01 17.37
N ARG A 32 2.03 2.99 16.98
CA ARG A 32 1.28 2.90 15.73
C ARG A 32 2.23 3.16 14.56
N VAL A 33 2.41 2.14 13.73
CA VAL A 33 3.33 2.16 12.58
C VAL A 33 2.61 1.79 11.30
N CYS A 34 3.22 2.12 10.17
CA CYS A 34 2.74 1.81 8.83
C CYS A 34 3.80 1.02 8.04
N LEU A 35 3.39 0.02 7.27
CA LEU A 35 4.28 -0.68 6.35
C LEU A 35 4.73 0.29 5.26
N ALA A 36 6.04 0.40 5.06
CA ALA A 36 6.64 1.29 4.10
C ALA A 36 7.71 0.60 3.25
N ALA A 37 8.00 1.15 2.08
CA ALA A 37 9.13 0.78 1.26
C ALA A 37 9.59 1.95 0.40
N GLU A 38 10.89 2.02 0.11
CA GLU A 38 11.46 3.06 -0.77
C GLU A 38 11.29 2.67 -2.25
N GLY A 39 11.58 1.40 -2.57
CA GLY A 39 11.52 0.86 -3.92
C GLY A 39 12.85 0.94 -4.63
N PHE A 40 13.19 2.12 -5.16
CA PHE A 40 14.50 2.33 -5.79
C PHE A 40 15.59 2.43 -4.73
N GLY A 41 16.75 1.81 -4.95
CA GLY A 41 17.80 1.73 -3.95
C GLY A 41 17.55 0.60 -2.94
N ASN A 42 16.67 0.83 -1.96
CA ASN A 42 16.30 -0.19 -0.97
C ASN A 42 14.95 -0.83 -1.26
N ARG A 43 14.97 -2.15 -1.51
CA ARG A 43 13.76 -2.95 -1.77
C ARG A 43 13.18 -3.60 -0.53
N HIS A 44 13.84 -3.56 0.61
CA HIS A 44 13.29 -4.13 1.85
C HIS A 44 12.19 -3.22 2.42
N CYS A 45 11.12 -3.85 2.91
CA CYS A 45 10.10 -3.13 3.66
C CYS A 45 10.62 -2.75 5.05
N PHE A 46 10.13 -1.63 5.55
CA PHE A 46 10.38 -1.14 6.89
C PHE A 46 9.07 -0.58 7.48
N LEU A 47 9.16 0.01 8.67
CA LEU A 47 8.01 0.60 9.36
C LEU A 47 8.19 2.11 9.52
N GLU A 48 7.22 2.87 9.03
CA GLU A 48 7.11 4.30 9.25
C GLU A 48 6.32 4.58 10.54
N ASN A 49 6.85 5.46 11.40
CA ASN A 49 6.15 5.83 12.63
C ASN A 49 5.03 6.83 12.32
N ILE A 50 3.78 6.45 12.56
CA ILE A 50 2.61 7.31 12.32
C ILE A 50 1.96 7.80 13.62
N ALA A 51 2.63 7.61 14.76
CA ALA A 51 2.19 8.06 16.08
C ALA A 51 2.90 9.33 16.55
N ASP A 52 4.07 9.65 16.00
CA ASP A 52 4.82 10.86 16.38
C ASP A 52 4.02 12.13 16.02
N LYS A 53 3.94 13.05 16.98
CA LYS A 53 3.21 14.32 16.84
C LYS A 53 4.11 15.47 16.39
N ASN A 54 5.42 15.31 16.53
CA ASN A 54 6.43 16.33 16.23
C ASN A 54 7.05 16.11 14.85
N ILE A 55 7.11 14.87 14.39
CA ILE A 55 7.68 14.49 13.10
C ILE A 55 6.54 13.95 12.23
N PRO A 56 6.18 14.63 11.12
CA PRO A 56 5.14 14.12 10.22
C PRO A 56 5.64 12.85 9.50
N PRO A 57 4.80 11.81 9.36
CA PRO A 57 5.19 10.59 8.68
C PRO A 57 5.31 10.79 7.16
N ASP A 58 6.27 10.09 6.54
CA ASP A 58 6.33 9.98 5.08
C ASP A 58 5.35 8.92 4.56
N LEU A 59 4.09 9.34 4.41
CA LEU A 59 3.04 8.47 3.90
C LEU A 59 3.24 8.10 2.42
N SER A 60 4.06 8.81 1.65
CA SER A 60 4.23 8.53 0.22
C SER A 60 4.85 7.15 -0.04
N GLN A 61 5.71 6.71 0.89
CA GLN A 61 6.37 5.40 0.90
C GLN A 61 5.49 4.28 1.50
N CYS A 62 4.31 4.63 2.02
CA CYS A 62 3.40 3.71 2.71
C CYS A 62 2.20 3.26 1.85
N VAL A 63 2.02 3.85 0.66
CA VAL A 63 0.81 3.65 -0.14
C VAL A 63 0.96 2.43 -1.05
N PHE A 64 0.03 1.50 -0.91
CA PHE A 64 -0.13 0.34 -1.79
C PHE A 64 -1.48 0.39 -2.51
N VAL A 65 -1.49 0.00 -3.77
CA VAL A 65 -2.71 -0.18 -4.57
C VAL A 65 -3.07 -1.65 -4.58
N ILE A 66 -4.33 -1.96 -4.28
CA ILE A 66 -4.89 -3.31 -4.46
C ILE A 66 -5.09 -3.53 -5.96
N GLU A 67 -4.06 -3.98 -6.66
CA GLU A 67 -4.10 -4.10 -8.12
C GLU A 67 -4.97 -5.27 -8.58
N GLN A 68 -4.87 -6.41 -7.89
CA GLN A 68 -5.66 -7.59 -8.21
C GLN A 68 -6.16 -8.28 -6.94
N ALA A 69 -7.31 -8.93 -7.06
CA ALA A 69 -7.87 -9.81 -6.05
C ALA A 69 -8.48 -11.03 -6.76
N LEU A 70 -7.99 -12.22 -6.44
CA LEU A 70 -8.38 -13.48 -7.06
C LEU A 70 -8.73 -14.51 -6.00
N SER A 71 -9.62 -15.45 -6.32
CA SER A 71 -9.73 -16.66 -5.49
C SER A 71 -8.43 -17.48 -5.64
N VAL A 72 -8.07 -18.24 -4.61
CA VAL A 72 -6.86 -19.08 -4.62
C VAL A 72 -6.82 -20.01 -5.84
N ARG A 73 -7.98 -20.56 -6.24
CA ARG A 73 -8.10 -21.40 -7.43
C ARG A 73 -7.79 -20.63 -8.72
N ALA A 74 -8.35 -19.43 -8.88
CA ALA A 74 -8.08 -18.61 -10.06
C ALA A 74 -6.61 -18.19 -10.12
N LEU A 75 -5.98 -17.93 -8.97
CA LEU A 75 -4.56 -17.64 -8.88
C LEU A 75 -3.71 -18.84 -9.33
N GLN A 76 -4.03 -20.06 -8.88
CA GLN A 76 -3.32 -21.28 -9.30
C GLN A 76 -3.38 -21.48 -10.81
N GLU A 77 -4.56 -21.25 -11.42
CA GLU A 77 -4.73 -21.30 -12.87
C GLU A 77 -3.86 -20.24 -13.57
N LEU A 78 -3.81 -19.01 -13.04
CA LEU A 78 -3.00 -17.91 -13.59
C LEU A 78 -1.50 -18.19 -13.49
N VAL A 79 -0.99 -18.60 -12.33
CA VAL A 79 0.43 -18.87 -12.11
C VAL A 79 0.90 -20.04 -12.96
N THR A 80 0.06 -21.06 -13.13
CA THR A 80 0.38 -22.21 -13.99
C THR A 80 0.37 -21.83 -15.48
N ALA A 81 -0.58 -20.97 -15.89
CA ALA A 81 -0.68 -20.49 -17.28
C ALA A 81 0.41 -19.48 -17.68
N ALA A 82 0.95 -18.71 -16.73
CA ALA A 82 2.01 -17.74 -16.99
C ALA A 82 3.33 -18.36 -17.50
N GLY A 83 3.50 -19.68 -17.39
CA GLY A 83 4.57 -20.44 -18.04
C GLY A 83 4.41 -20.60 -19.56
N SER A 84 3.26 -20.19 -20.13
CA SER A 84 2.92 -20.27 -21.55
C SER A 84 2.27 -18.97 -22.03
N GLU A 85 3.09 -18.03 -22.52
CA GLU A 85 2.75 -16.78 -23.22
C GLU A 85 1.82 -15.76 -22.52
N GLU A 86 2.38 -14.56 -22.30
CA GLU A 86 1.73 -13.24 -22.12
C GLU A 86 0.31 -13.22 -21.52
N GLY A 87 0.20 -13.56 -20.23
CA GLY A 87 -1.01 -13.37 -19.43
C GLY A 87 -1.29 -11.89 -19.13
N LYS A 88 -1.84 -11.13 -20.09
CA LYS A 88 -2.54 -9.88 -19.78
C LYS A 88 -3.72 -10.19 -18.86
N GLY A 89 -3.66 -9.62 -17.66
CA GLY A 89 -4.49 -9.96 -16.51
C GLY A 89 -5.99 -10.09 -16.79
N THR A 90 -6.54 -11.20 -16.34
CA THR A 90 -7.98 -11.42 -16.26
C THR A 90 -8.56 -10.56 -15.14
N GLY A 91 -9.12 -9.40 -15.51
CA GLY A 91 -10.10 -8.68 -14.68
C GLY A 91 -9.67 -7.30 -14.19
N SER A 92 -9.44 -6.38 -15.12
CA SER A 92 -9.53 -4.93 -14.90
C SER A 92 -10.98 -4.57 -14.58
N GLY A 93 -11.28 -4.37 -13.31
CA GLY A 93 -12.60 -3.96 -12.85
C GLY A 93 -12.55 -3.70 -11.35
N HIS A 94 -13.33 -2.75 -10.86
CA HIS A 94 -13.40 -2.35 -9.46
C HIS A 94 -14.20 -3.37 -8.62
N ARG A 95 -13.55 -4.52 -8.36
CA ARG A 95 -14.14 -5.69 -7.69
C ARG A 95 -14.00 -5.56 -6.19
N THR A 96 -15.06 -5.89 -5.46
CA THR A 96 -15.01 -5.96 -4.00
C THR A 96 -14.11 -7.09 -3.53
N LEU A 97 -13.24 -6.78 -2.58
CA LEU A 97 -12.37 -7.74 -1.93
C LEU A 97 -13.17 -8.64 -0.99
N LEU A 98 -12.88 -9.94 -1.03
CA LEU A 98 -13.45 -10.94 -0.13
C LEU A 98 -12.35 -11.56 0.74
N TYR A 99 -12.69 -11.93 1.96
CA TYR A 99 -11.83 -12.78 2.78
C TYR A 99 -11.60 -14.13 2.08
N GLY A 100 -10.37 -14.63 2.12
CA GLY A 100 -9.90 -15.81 1.38
C GLY A 100 -9.38 -15.51 -0.02
N ASN A 101 -9.54 -14.29 -0.54
CA ASN A 101 -8.89 -13.91 -1.79
C ASN A 101 -7.39 -13.73 -1.59
N ALA A 102 -6.62 -14.09 -2.62
CA ALA A 102 -5.24 -13.66 -2.80
C ALA A 102 -5.23 -12.29 -3.46
N ILE A 103 -4.45 -11.36 -2.91
CA ILE A 103 -4.30 -10.00 -3.40
C ILE A 103 -2.88 -9.74 -3.90
N LEU A 104 -2.79 -8.86 -4.89
CA LEU A 104 -1.55 -8.29 -5.40
C LEU A 104 -1.51 -6.82 -5.00
N LEU A 105 -0.47 -6.44 -4.25
CA LEU A 105 -0.27 -5.08 -3.75
C LEU A 105 0.86 -4.42 -4.51
N ARG A 106 0.55 -3.37 -5.29
CA ARG A 106 1.55 -2.56 -5.99
C ARG A 106 1.88 -1.33 -5.16
N HIS A 107 3.16 -1.11 -4.88
CA HIS A 107 3.65 0.09 -4.22
C HIS A 107 3.48 1.31 -5.15
N GLN A 108 2.77 2.34 -4.68
CA GLN A 108 2.32 3.46 -5.51
C GLN A 108 3.46 4.27 -6.10
N ASN A 109 4.56 4.48 -5.36
CA ASN A 109 5.64 5.37 -5.80
C ASN A 109 6.64 4.69 -6.75
N SER A 110 6.83 3.37 -6.62
CA SER A 110 7.85 2.64 -7.40
C SER A 110 7.28 1.67 -8.44
N ASP A 111 5.96 1.49 -8.49
CA ASP A 111 5.26 0.52 -9.35
C ASP A 111 5.73 -0.94 -9.20
N MET A 112 6.43 -1.24 -8.10
CA MET A 112 6.86 -2.60 -7.74
C MET A 112 5.81 -3.28 -6.85
N TYR A 113 5.90 -4.59 -6.68
CA TYR A 113 4.94 -5.40 -5.94
C TYR A 113 5.47 -5.85 -4.59
N LEU A 114 4.63 -5.78 -3.55
CA LEU A 114 4.95 -6.32 -2.22
C LEU A 114 5.14 -7.83 -2.29
N ALA A 115 6.31 -8.31 -1.90
CA ALA A 115 6.71 -9.70 -2.08
C ALA A 115 7.36 -10.29 -0.82
N CYS A 116 7.15 -11.59 -0.64
CA CYS A 116 7.97 -12.43 0.22
C CYS A 116 9.27 -12.75 -0.55
N LEU A 117 10.41 -12.30 -0.03
CA LEU A 117 11.72 -12.46 -0.67
C LEU A 117 12.33 -13.82 -0.31
N SER A 118 13.27 -14.29 -1.12
CA SER A 118 13.99 -15.53 -0.83
C SER A 118 15.11 -15.36 0.22
N THR A 119 15.42 -14.12 0.60
CA THR A 119 16.44 -13.81 1.61
C THR A 119 15.87 -13.88 3.02
N SER A 120 16.74 -14.01 4.01
CA SER A 120 16.39 -13.97 5.42
C SER A 120 17.48 -13.21 6.18
N SER A 121 17.11 -12.07 6.75
CA SER A 121 18.02 -11.19 7.49
C SER A 121 17.73 -11.14 9.00
N SER A 122 16.60 -11.71 9.44
CA SER A 122 16.21 -11.68 10.85
C SER A 122 16.87 -12.78 11.70
N ASN A 123 16.74 -12.66 13.03
CA ASN A 123 17.21 -13.72 13.95
C ASN A 123 16.34 -14.99 13.87
N ASP A 124 15.07 -14.86 13.46
CA ASP A 124 14.22 -16.00 13.15
C ASP A 124 14.64 -16.60 11.80
N LYS A 125 15.44 -17.67 11.88
CA LYS A 125 15.96 -18.41 10.71
C LYS A 125 14.88 -19.04 9.84
N LEU A 126 13.64 -19.12 10.31
CA LEU A 126 12.52 -19.61 9.51
C LEU A 126 11.80 -18.48 8.78
N SER A 127 12.03 -17.23 9.16
CA SER A 127 11.41 -16.08 8.50
C SER A 127 12.08 -15.74 7.18
N PHE A 128 11.32 -15.09 6.31
CA PHE A 128 11.79 -14.53 5.05
C PHE A 128 11.65 -13.02 5.06
N ASP A 129 12.57 -12.32 4.41
CA ASP A 129 12.47 -10.87 4.29
C ASP A 129 11.24 -10.49 3.44
N VAL A 130 10.65 -9.33 3.74
CA VAL A 130 9.57 -8.77 2.93
C VAL A 130 10.08 -7.51 2.26
N GLY A 131 9.70 -7.32 1.00
CA GLY A 131 10.17 -6.20 0.20
C GLY A 131 9.43 -6.04 -1.11
N LEU A 132 10.06 -5.39 -2.09
CA LEU A 132 9.48 -5.06 -3.38
C LEU A 132 10.13 -5.82 -4.54
N GLN A 133 9.32 -6.29 -5.49
CA GLN A 133 9.75 -6.90 -6.75
C GLN A 133 9.19 -6.14 -7.97
N GLU A 134 10.00 -5.99 -9.03
CA GLU A 134 9.60 -5.28 -10.26
C GLU A 134 8.51 -6.01 -11.06
N HIS A 135 8.33 -7.31 -10.83
CA HIS A 135 7.36 -8.13 -11.53
C HIS A 135 6.44 -8.83 -10.54
N SER A 136 5.24 -9.18 -10.98
CA SER A 136 4.25 -9.95 -10.21
C SER A 136 4.24 -11.45 -10.57
N GLN A 137 5.29 -11.94 -11.23
CA GLN A 137 5.38 -13.33 -11.68
C GLN A 137 5.53 -14.31 -10.51
N GLY A 138 4.86 -15.46 -10.63
CA GLY A 138 4.85 -16.49 -9.59
C GLY A 138 4.01 -16.11 -8.38
N GLU A 139 4.27 -16.78 -7.26
CA GLU A 139 3.46 -16.68 -6.03
C GLU A 139 4.01 -15.69 -5.01
N ALA A 140 5.26 -15.23 -5.18
CA ALA A 140 5.98 -14.44 -4.18
C ALA A 140 5.29 -13.10 -3.84
N CYS A 141 4.61 -12.49 -4.80
CA CYS A 141 3.92 -11.20 -4.66
C CYS A 141 2.47 -11.33 -4.18
N TRP A 142 1.97 -12.55 -3.97
CA TRP A 142 0.57 -12.79 -3.64
C TRP A 142 0.38 -13.06 -2.15
N TRP A 143 -0.65 -12.43 -1.58
CA TRP A 143 -0.97 -12.52 -0.17
C TRP A 143 -2.45 -12.87 0.02
N THR A 144 -2.78 -13.94 0.73
CA THR A 144 -4.19 -14.24 1.06
C THR A 144 -4.65 -13.41 2.24
N VAL A 145 -5.88 -12.90 2.13
CA VAL A 145 -6.51 -12.03 3.14
C VAL A 145 -7.39 -12.86 4.06
N HIS A 146 -7.04 -12.94 5.33
CA HIS A 146 -7.80 -13.65 6.35
C HIS A 146 -8.37 -12.69 7.40
N PRO A 147 -9.54 -13.00 7.99
CA PRO A 147 -10.11 -12.19 9.03
C PRO A 147 -9.30 -12.30 10.33
N ALA A 148 -8.95 -11.16 10.94
CA ALA A 148 -8.30 -11.15 12.26
C ALA A 148 -9.26 -11.48 13.41
N SER A 149 -10.57 -11.36 13.19
CA SER A 149 -11.61 -11.61 14.20
C SER A 149 -12.52 -12.77 13.82
N LYS A 150 -13.10 -13.44 14.84
CA LYS A 150 -14.10 -14.50 14.65
C LYS A 150 -15.47 -14.00 14.16
N GLN A 151 -15.64 -12.69 13.99
CA GLN A 151 -16.90 -12.10 13.52
C GLN A 151 -17.01 -12.05 11.99
N ARG A 152 -15.94 -12.41 11.30
CA ARG A 152 -15.86 -12.44 9.84
C ARG A 152 -15.52 -13.86 9.38
N SER A 153 -15.98 -14.20 8.19
CA SER A 153 -15.75 -15.51 7.57
C SER A 153 -15.18 -15.37 6.17
N GLU A 154 -14.51 -16.41 5.68
CA GLU A 154 -14.08 -16.50 4.28
C GLU A 154 -15.29 -16.34 3.33
N GLY A 155 -15.08 -15.63 2.23
CA GLY A 155 -16.13 -15.25 1.28
C GLY A 155 -16.91 -13.99 1.65
N GLU A 156 -16.81 -13.47 2.88
CA GLU A 156 -17.41 -12.18 3.22
C GLU A 156 -16.63 -11.00 2.63
N LYS A 157 -17.33 -9.90 2.33
CA LYS A 157 -16.73 -8.65 1.86
C LYS A 157 -15.87 -8.02 2.95
N VAL A 158 -14.65 -7.62 2.59
CA VAL A 158 -13.73 -6.92 3.51
C VAL A 158 -14.15 -5.48 3.66
N ARG A 159 -14.39 -5.02 4.89
CA ARG A 159 -14.79 -3.63 5.17
C ARG A 159 -13.58 -2.74 5.40
N VAL A 160 -13.74 -1.46 5.09
CA VAL A 160 -12.78 -0.43 5.51
C VAL A 160 -12.71 -0.40 7.03
N GLY A 161 -11.49 -0.40 7.57
CA GLY A 161 -11.25 -0.42 9.02
C GLY A 161 -11.27 -1.82 9.66
N ASP A 162 -11.57 -2.88 8.92
CA ASP A 162 -11.34 -4.24 9.42
C ASP A 162 -9.83 -4.50 9.56
N ASP A 163 -9.45 -5.23 10.62
CA ASP A 163 -8.09 -5.76 10.77
C ASP A 163 -7.93 -7.05 9.96
N LEU A 164 -6.83 -7.15 9.23
CA LEU A 164 -6.50 -8.26 8.35
C LEU A 164 -5.31 -9.06 8.87
N ILE A 165 -5.31 -10.34 8.52
CA ILE A 165 -4.14 -11.20 8.55
C ILE A 165 -3.75 -11.45 7.08
N LEU A 166 -2.51 -11.14 6.72
CA LEU A 166 -1.98 -11.40 5.38
C LEU A 166 -1.04 -12.60 5.42
N VAL A 167 -1.26 -13.58 4.54
CA VAL A 167 -0.43 -14.79 4.46
C VAL A 167 0.19 -14.88 3.08
N SER A 168 1.50 -15.01 2.99
CA SER A 168 2.20 -15.19 1.71
C SER A 168 1.77 -16.50 1.08
N VAL A 169 1.36 -16.46 -0.20
CA VAL A 169 1.04 -17.66 -0.98
C VAL A 169 2.28 -18.53 -1.16
N ALA A 170 3.44 -17.93 -1.43
CA ALA A 170 4.68 -18.67 -1.72
C ALA A 170 5.25 -19.44 -0.51
N THR A 171 5.04 -18.94 0.71
CA THR A 171 5.69 -19.49 1.91
C THR A 171 4.74 -19.93 3.01
N GLU A 172 3.43 -19.71 2.87
CA GLU A 172 2.40 -19.98 3.89
C GLU A 172 2.71 -19.34 5.25
N ARG A 173 3.32 -18.15 5.21
CA ARG A 173 3.76 -17.39 6.39
C ARG A 173 3.04 -16.06 6.47
N TYR A 174 2.80 -15.61 7.69
CA TYR A 174 2.13 -14.35 7.96
C TYR A 174 3.06 -13.18 7.68
N LEU A 175 2.54 -12.12 7.07
CA LEU A 175 3.19 -10.82 7.09
C LEU A 175 3.27 -10.36 8.55
N HIS A 176 4.49 -10.33 9.07
CA HIS A 176 4.76 -10.15 10.47
C HIS A 176 5.66 -8.93 10.70
N THR A 177 5.44 -8.30 11.83
CA THR A 177 6.36 -7.31 12.35
C THR A 177 6.45 -7.39 13.86
N THR A 178 7.64 -7.09 14.36
CA THR A 178 7.98 -7.04 15.78
C THR A 178 9.16 -6.09 15.98
N LYS A 179 9.46 -5.76 17.24
CA LYS A 179 10.62 -4.98 17.62
C LYS A 179 11.66 -5.92 18.26
N GLU A 180 12.80 -6.10 17.60
CA GLU A 180 13.94 -6.90 18.08
C GLU A 180 15.14 -5.99 18.34
N ASN A 181 15.69 -5.97 19.55
CA ASN A 181 16.86 -5.15 19.91
C ASN A 181 16.73 -3.68 19.47
N ASP A 182 15.55 -3.09 19.73
CA ASP A 182 15.15 -1.75 19.31
C ASP A 182 15.03 -1.50 17.80
N LEU A 183 15.21 -2.53 16.98
CA LEU A 183 15.01 -2.48 15.53
C LEU A 183 13.64 -3.08 15.17
N SER A 184 12.86 -2.31 14.42
CA SER A 184 11.62 -2.79 13.83
C SER A 184 11.94 -3.74 12.68
N VAL A 185 11.42 -4.96 12.75
CA VAL A 185 11.60 -6.00 11.71
C VAL A 185 10.29 -6.17 10.95
N VAL A 186 10.36 -6.29 9.62
CA VAL A 186 9.24 -6.70 8.77
C VAL A 186 9.66 -7.95 8.02
N ASN A 187 8.94 -9.06 8.23
CA ASN A 187 9.27 -10.35 7.64
C ASN A 187 8.00 -11.19 7.38
N ALA A 188 8.15 -12.30 6.68
CA ALA A 188 7.14 -13.35 6.60
C ALA A 188 7.52 -14.45 7.61
N SER A 189 6.72 -14.66 8.66
CA SER A 189 7.03 -15.61 9.75
C SER A 189 5.82 -16.45 10.17
N PHE A 190 5.99 -17.31 11.17
CA PHE A 190 4.86 -18.06 11.77
C PHE A 190 4.11 -17.26 12.84
N HIS A 191 4.51 -16.02 13.11
CA HIS A 191 3.85 -15.14 14.06
C HIS A 191 2.84 -14.25 13.35
N VAL A 192 1.64 -14.17 13.90
CA VAL A 192 0.56 -13.37 13.33
C VAL A 192 0.71 -11.91 13.75
N THR A 193 0.59 -10.99 12.80
CA THR A 193 0.38 -9.56 13.04
C THR A 193 -0.99 -9.17 12.47
N HIS A 194 -1.75 -8.39 13.23
CA HIS A 194 -2.99 -7.80 12.74
C HIS A 194 -2.69 -6.46 12.06
N TRP A 195 -3.09 -6.34 10.80
CA TRP A 195 -2.88 -5.16 9.97
C TRP A 195 -4.21 -4.45 9.74
N SER A 196 -4.33 -3.26 10.31
CA SER A 196 -5.45 -2.36 10.07
C SER A 196 -5.27 -1.65 8.73
N VAL A 197 -6.22 -1.84 7.82
CA VAL A 197 -6.21 -1.19 6.50
C VAL A 197 -6.75 0.23 6.61
N GLN A 198 -5.87 1.19 6.37
CA GLN A 198 -6.20 2.61 6.36
C GLN A 198 -6.44 3.05 4.91
N PRO A 199 -7.64 3.54 4.55
CA PRO A 199 -7.89 4.03 3.20
C PRO A 199 -7.08 5.32 2.97
N TYR A 200 -6.31 5.35 1.88
CA TYR A 200 -5.58 6.55 1.43
C TYR A 200 -6.35 7.28 0.32
N GLY A 201 -7.00 6.54 -0.58
CA GLY A 201 -7.86 7.06 -1.63
C GLY A 201 -8.44 5.93 -2.47
N THR A 202 -9.38 6.25 -3.36
CA THR A 202 -9.97 5.25 -4.26
C THR A 202 -9.64 5.56 -5.71
N GLY A 203 -9.30 4.54 -6.50
CA GLY A 203 -9.09 4.68 -7.94
C GLY A 203 -10.31 5.25 -8.65
N ILE A 204 -11.51 4.88 -8.21
CA ILE A 204 -12.78 5.44 -8.72
C ILE A 204 -12.86 6.95 -8.52
N SER A 205 -12.49 7.47 -7.35
CA SER A 205 -12.58 8.92 -7.09
C SER A 205 -11.70 9.69 -8.07
N ARG A 206 -10.48 9.21 -8.32
CA ARG A 206 -9.56 9.82 -9.28
C ARG A 206 -10.09 9.75 -10.72
N MET A 207 -10.79 8.68 -11.10
CA MET A 207 -11.41 8.54 -12.42
C MET A 207 -12.67 9.42 -12.59
N LYS A 208 -13.50 9.56 -11.55
CA LYS A 208 -14.77 10.31 -11.58
C LYS A 208 -14.52 11.82 -11.58
N TYR A 209 -13.56 12.28 -10.78
CA TYR A 209 -13.30 13.71 -10.58
C TYR A 209 -12.03 14.16 -11.30
N VAL A 210 -12.03 13.99 -12.62
CA VAL A 210 -10.93 14.45 -13.49
C VAL A 210 -10.77 15.97 -13.35
N GLY A 211 -9.54 16.42 -13.09
CA GLY A 211 -9.21 17.84 -12.90
C GLY A 211 -9.34 18.37 -11.47
N TYR A 212 -9.69 17.50 -10.51
CA TYR A 212 -9.64 17.83 -9.09
C TYR A 212 -8.28 17.49 -8.49
N VAL A 213 -7.91 18.21 -7.44
CA VAL A 213 -6.69 17.96 -6.65
C VAL A 213 -7.02 17.02 -5.49
N PHE A 214 -6.18 16.00 -5.30
CA PHE A 214 -6.27 15.05 -4.19
C PHE A 214 -5.11 15.24 -3.20
N GLY A 215 -5.34 14.81 -1.97
CA GLY A 215 -4.25 14.71 -0.99
C GLY A 215 -3.13 13.80 -1.51
N GLY A 216 -1.88 14.23 -1.30
CA GLY A 216 -0.70 13.53 -1.80
C GLY A 216 -0.28 13.89 -3.22
N ASP A 217 -1.07 14.67 -3.97
CA ASP A 217 -0.65 15.13 -5.30
C ASP A 217 0.52 16.12 -5.20
N VAL A 218 1.51 15.95 -6.07
CA VAL A 218 2.64 16.87 -6.22
C VAL A 218 2.25 17.97 -7.19
N LEU A 219 2.26 19.22 -6.73
CA LEU A 219 1.73 20.37 -7.46
C LEU A 219 2.77 21.50 -7.55
N ARG A 220 2.62 22.33 -8.59
CA ARG A 220 3.31 23.61 -8.72
C ARG A 220 2.31 24.75 -8.52
N PHE A 221 2.62 25.69 -7.63
CA PHE A 221 1.79 26.86 -7.35
C PHE A 221 2.25 28.04 -8.21
N PHE A 222 1.38 28.53 -9.11
CA PHE A 222 1.69 29.64 -9.99
C PHE A 222 1.09 30.97 -9.48
N HIS A 223 1.79 32.07 -9.72
CA HIS A 223 1.34 33.43 -9.47
C HIS A 223 1.51 34.26 -10.76
N GLY A 224 0.48 35.02 -11.15
CA GLY A 224 0.65 36.11 -12.11
C GLY A 224 1.10 35.77 -13.54
N GLY A 225 1.04 34.52 -14.00
CA GLY A 225 1.49 34.12 -15.33
C GLY A 225 2.43 32.92 -15.26
N ASP A 226 3.70 33.13 -15.57
CA ASP A 226 4.75 32.11 -15.60
C ASP A 226 5.60 32.04 -14.32
N GLU A 227 5.29 32.83 -13.28
CA GLU A 227 5.97 32.75 -11.99
C GLU A 227 5.42 31.60 -11.15
N CYS A 228 6.30 30.82 -10.52
CA CYS A 228 5.88 29.78 -9.58
C CYS A 228 6.62 29.85 -8.25
N LEU A 229 5.95 29.37 -7.20
CA LEU A 229 6.49 29.25 -5.86
C LEU A 229 7.65 28.25 -5.85
N THR A 230 8.81 28.66 -5.35
CA THR A 230 10.02 27.84 -5.32
C THR A 230 10.94 28.18 -4.15
N ILE A 231 11.97 27.35 -3.95
CA ILE A 231 13.08 27.57 -3.04
C ILE A 231 14.34 27.98 -3.81
N PRO A 232 15.17 28.92 -3.29
CA PRO A 232 16.43 29.29 -3.93
C PRO A 232 17.40 28.12 -4.01
N SER A 233 18.25 28.08 -5.04
CA SER A 233 19.35 27.11 -5.15
C SER A 233 20.38 27.22 -4.03
N THR A 234 20.36 28.31 -3.26
CA THR A 234 21.22 28.57 -2.11
C THR A 234 20.58 28.17 -0.78
N TRP A 235 19.52 27.36 -0.79
CA TRP A 235 18.90 26.84 0.43
C TRP A 235 19.94 26.13 1.32
N THR A 236 19.91 26.39 2.63
CA THR A 236 20.85 25.79 3.59
C THR A 236 20.13 25.21 4.80
N ASP A 237 20.79 24.38 5.60
CA ASP A 237 20.20 23.86 6.84
C ASP A 237 20.20 24.88 7.99
N THR A 238 20.67 26.11 7.75
CA THR A 238 20.78 27.14 8.80
C THR A 238 19.42 27.82 9.03
N PRO A 239 18.85 27.74 10.25
CA PRO A 239 17.56 28.35 10.56
C PRO A 239 17.55 29.86 10.29
N GLY A 240 16.47 30.37 9.70
CA GLY A 240 16.27 31.79 9.45
C GLY A 240 17.03 32.37 8.25
N GLN A 241 17.82 31.56 7.53
CA GLN A 241 18.50 32.00 6.30
C GLN A 241 17.74 31.68 5.01
N ASN A 242 16.71 30.85 5.09
CA ASN A 242 15.93 30.43 3.94
C ASN A 242 14.65 31.24 3.81
N ILE A 243 14.32 31.61 2.58
CA ILE A 243 13.06 32.23 2.21
C ILE A 243 12.47 31.52 0.99
N VAL A 244 11.15 31.47 0.91
CA VAL A 244 10.42 30.98 -0.27
C VAL A 244 10.16 32.17 -1.19
N VAL A 245 10.29 31.98 -2.50
CA VAL A 245 10.18 33.05 -3.51
C VAL A 245 9.23 32.67 -4.64
N TYR A 246 8.80 33.65 -5.42
CA TYR A 246 8.20 33.44 -6.74
C TYR A 246 9.26 33.74 -7.80
N GLU A 247 9.48 32.78 -8.70
CA GLU A 247 10.45 32.90 -9.79
C GLU A 247 9.79 32.52 -11.12
N GLY A 248 10.02 33.33 -12.15
CA GLY A 248 9.58 33.07 -13.52
C GLY A 248 10.62 32.28 -14.33
N GLY A 249 10.20 31.71 -15.46
CA GLY A 249 11.09 30.94 -16.33
C GLY A 249 11.35 29.50 -15.85
N SER A 250 12.54 28.97 -16.16
CA SER A 250 12.88 27.56 -15.88
C SER A 250 13.30 27.36 -14.43
N VAL A 251 12.33 27.17 -13.55
CA VAL A 251 12.57 26.79 -12.15
C VAL A 251 12.88 25.30 -12.06
N MET A 252 14.06 24.97 -11.52
CA MET A 252 14.52 23.59 -11.27
C MET A 252 13.82 22.95 -10.08
#